data_AF-A0A351CIQ3-F1
#
_entry.id   AF-A0A351CIQ3-F1
#
_cell.length_a   1.000
_cell.length_b   1.000
_cell.length_c   1.000
_cell.angle_alpha   90.00
_cell.angle_beta   90.00
_cell.angle_gamma   90.00
#
_symmetry.space_group_name_H-M   'P 1'
#
loop_
_entity.id
_entity.type
_entity.pdbx_description
1 polymer ?
#
loop_
_entity_poly.entity_id
_entity_poly.type
_entity_poly.pdbx_seq_one_letter_code
_entity_poly.pdbx_strand_id
1 'polypeptide(L)'
;FSMAKAMESAAAEEIKGMQKYMAVIDTMITVAPLLGIFGTVIGIILSFEMLGAAGIEHPQAVTAGIAQALITTAAGLGIAILSVFPFNYFNSRIEKAALDIEKYATSLEIVYEKLSNGGEHEGVKNED
;
A
#
# COMPACT_ATOMS: atom_id res chain seq x y z
N PHE A 1 -5.89 -0.89 32.60
CA PHE A 1 -6.44 -1.10 31.25
C PHE A 1 -7.22 -2.40 31.26
N SER A 2 -8.41 -2.47 30.64
CA SER A 2 -9.04 -3.77 30.35
C SER A 2 -8.10 -4.59 29.46
N MET A 3 -8.00 -5.90 29.68
CA MET A 3 -7.18 -6.80 28.86
C MET A 3 -7.54 -6.66 27.38
N ALA A 4 -8.83 -6.54 27.04
CA ALA A 4 -9.30 -6.33 25.68
C ALA A 4 -8.68 -5.07 25.04
N LYS A 5 -8.70 -3.94 25.76
CA LYS A 5 -8.07 -2.69 25.27
C LYS A 5 -6.56 -2.80 25.09
N ALA A 6 -5.88 -3.56 25.95
CA ALA A 6 -4.44 -3.79 25.81
C ALA A 6 -4.12 -4.63 24.57
N MET A 7 -4.92 -5.66 24.31
CA MET A 7 -4.81 -6.50 23.11
C MET A 7 -5.13 -5.74 21.83
N GLU A 8 -6.20 -4.95 21.81
CA GLU A 8 -6.54 -4.07 20.67
C GLU A 8 -5.40 -3.10 20.36
N SER A 9 -4.81 -2.47 21.39
CA SER A 9 -3.70 -1.53 21.21
C SER A 9 -2.48 -2.22 20.61
N ALA A 10 -2.12 -3.41 21.09
CA ALA A 10 -0.99 -4.19 20.56
C ALA A 10 -1.25 -4.65 19.12
N ALA A 11 -2.47 -5.12 18.83
CA ALA A 11 -2.89 -5.51 17.49
C ALA A 11 -2.77 -4.35 16.49
N ALA A 12 -3.24 -3.16 16.88
CA ALA A 12 -3.16 -1.97 16.06
C ALA A 12 -1.70 -1.56 15.77
N GLU A 13 -0.80 -1.71 16.73
CA GLU A 13 0.62 -1.40 16.56
C GLU A 13 1.30 -2.36 15.58
N GLU A 14 1.02 -3.67 15.68
CA GLU A 14 1.52 -4.67 14.74
C GLU A 14 0.98 -4.47 13.32
N ILE A 15 -0.33 -4.23 13.17
CA ILE A 15 -0.94 -3.95 11.86
C ILE A 15 -0.33 -2.70 11.22
N LYS A 16 -0.13 -1.65 12.01
CA LYS A 16 0.54 -0.42 11.57
C LYS A 16 1.98 -0.70 11.12
N GLY A 17 2.70 -1.57 11.83
CA GLY A 17 4.04 -2.03 11.45
C GLY A 17 4.04 -2.70 10.07
N MET A 18 3.08 -3.59 9.81
CA MET A 18 2.94 -4.27 8.53
C MET A 18 2.59 -3.30 7.38
N GLN A 19 1.81 -2.25 7.65
CA GLN A 19 1.41 -1.25 6.65
C GLN A 19 2.52 -0.25 6.28
N LYS A 20 3.61 -0.16 7.06
CA LYS A 20 4.66 0.87 6.88
C LYS A 20 5.19 0.99 5.45
N TYR A 21 5.44 -0.14 4.78
CA TYR A 21 5.99 -0.14 3.42
C TYR A 21 4.92 -0.11 2.33
N MET A 22 3.64 -0.34 2.68
CA MET A 22 2.53 -0.28 1.73
C MET A 22 2.33 1.13 1.17
N ALA A 23 2.48 2.15 2.01
CA ALA A 23 2.39 3.55 1.59
C ALA A 23 3.43 3.92 0.52
N VAL A 24 4.61 3.31 0.58
CA VAL A 24 5.67 3.54 -0.43
C VAL A 24 5.29 2.93 -1.77
N ILE A 25 4.74 1.71 -1.76
CA ILE A 25 4.28 1.03 -2.99
C ILE A 25 3.10 1.78 -3.61
N ASP A 26 2.15 2.24 -2.79
CA ASP A 26 1.02 3.07 -3.24
C ASP A 26 1.50 4.38 -3.88
N THR A 27 2.47 5.05 -3.24
CA THR A 27 3.11 6.25 -3.81
C THR A 27 3.80 5.93 -5.14
N MET A 28 4.45 4.77 -5.27
CA MET A 28 5.10 4.36 -6.53
C MET A 28 4.08 4.12 -7.64
N ILE A 29 2.95 3.47 -7.34
CA ILE A 29 1.85 3.22 -8.28
C ILE A 29 1.28 4.54 -8.81
N THR A 30 1.15 5.54 -7.94
CA THR A 30 0.57 6.85 -8.30
C THR A 30 1.57 7.78 -8.98
N VAL A 31 2.84 7.80 -8.55
CA VAL A 31 3.86 8.73 -9.06
C VAL A 31 4.50 8.24 -10.36
N ALA A 32 4.66 6.92 -10.57
CA ALA A 32 5.32 6.42 -11.78
C ALA A 32 4.63 6.83 -13.10
N PRO A 33 3.29 6.82 -13.23
CA PRO A 33 2.60 7.33 -14.43
C PRO A 33 2.78 8.84 -14.60
N LEU A 34 2.77 9.60 -13.51
CA LEU A 34 2.98 11.05 -13.52
C LEU A 34 4.39 11.39 -14.03
N LEU A 35 5.40 10.62 -13.62
CA LEU A 35 6.77 10.75 -14.15
C LEU A 35 6.85 10.40 -15.64
N GLY A 36 6.07 9.41 -16.10
CA GLY A 36 5.98 9.08 -17.53
C GLY A 36 5.42 10.22 -18.38
N ILE A 37 4.34 10.85 -17.90
CA ILE A 37 3.74 12.05 -18.51
C ILE A 37 4.69 13.25 -18.42
N PHE A 38 5.40 13.42 -17.31
CA PHE A 38 6.42 14.46 -17.20
C PHE A 38 7.52 14.28 -18.26
N GLY A 39 7.94 13.02 -18.51
CA GLY A 39 8.86 12.68 -19.59
C GLY A 39 8.34 13.05 -20.98
N THR A 40 7.03 12.89 -21.26
CA THR A 40 6.48 13.33 -22.56
C THR A 40 6.54 14.83 -22.73
N VAL A 41 6.23 15.58 -21.66
CA VAL A 41 6.30 17.05 -21.69
C VAL A 41 7.72 17.49 -22.03
N ILE A 42 8.73 16.93 -21.37
CA ILE A 42 10.14 17.24 -21.67
C ILE A 42 10.49 16.86 -23.13
N GLY A 43 10.16 15.64 -23.56
CA GLY A 43 10.51 15.18 -24.90
C GLY A 43 9.86 16.01 -26.01
N ILE A 44 8.63 16.48 -25.80
CA ILE A 44 7.94 17.38 -26.72
C ILE A 44 8.62 18.76 -26.75
N ILE A 45 8.98 19.34 -25.60
CA ILE A 45 9.69 20.63 -25.53
C ILE A 45 11.00 20.57 -26.32
N LEU A 46 11.81 19.53 -26.09
CA LEU A 46 13.07 19.32 -26.80
C LEU A 46 12.86 19.13 -28.32
N SER A 47 11.78 18.45 -28.71
CA SER A 47 11.42 18.26 -30.12
C SER A 47 11.10 19.59 -30.81
N PHE A 48 10.40 20.49 -30.13
CA PHE A 48 10.09 21.83 -30.66
C PHE A 48 11.32 22.75 -30.70
N GLU A 49 12.22 22.64 -29.72
CA GLU A 49 13.49 23.39 -29.73
C GLU A 49 14.36 23.00 -30.93
N MET A 50 14.48 21.69 -31.21
CA MET A 50 15.19 21.20 -32.39
C MET A 50 14.57 21.70 -33.69
N LEU A 51 13.23 21.75 -33.78
CA LEU A 51 12.54 22.28 -34.96
C LEU A 51 12.83 23.77 -35.17
N GLY A 52 12.88 24.55 -34.08
CA GLY A 52 13.20 25.98 -34.13
C GLY A 52 14.65 26.27 -34.51
N ALA A 53 15.59 25.40 -34.12
CA ALA A 53 17.01 25.56 -34.41
C ALA A 53 17.44 25.03 -35.80
N ALA A 54 16.92 23.87 -36.22
CA ALA A 54 17.29 23.21 -37.47
C ALA A 54 16.43 23.63 -38.67
N GLY A 55 15.29 24.28 -38.44
CA GLY A 55 14.30 24.57 -39.48
C GLY A 55 13.51 23.32 -39.91
N ILE A 56 12.51 23.53 -40.79
CA ILE A 56 11.57 22.47 -41.23
C ILE A 56 12.26 21.36 -42.05
N GLU A 57 13.52 21.54 -42.47
CA GLU A 57 14.22 20.62 -43.37
C GLU A 57 14.59 19.26 -42.74
N HIS A 58 14.56 19.12 -41.41
CA HIS A 58 14.95 17.87 -40.71
C HIS A 58 13.84 17.32 -39.79
N PRO A 59 12.68 16.91 -40.33
CA PRO A 59 11.54 16.41 -39.55
C PRO A 59 11.85 15.12 -38.78
N GLN A 60 12.87 14.36 -39.18
CA GLN A 60 13.26 13.10 -38.52
C GLN A 60 13.74 13.32 -37.08
N ALA A 61 14.37 14.45 -36.77
CA ALA A 61 14.83 14.76 -35.41
C ALA A 61 13.64 14.99 -34.46
N VAL A 62 12.59 15.65 -34.96
CA VAL A 62 11.35 15.91 -34.22
C VAL A 62 10.58 14.60 -33.96
N THR A 63 10.43 13.76 -34.99
CA THR A 63 9.74 12.47 -34.82
C THR A 63 10.47 11.55 -33.87
N ALA A 64 11.81 11.58 -33.83
CA ALA A 64 12.61 10.84 -32.86
C ALA A 64 12.38 11.33 -31.42
N GLY A 65 12.33 12.64 -31.17
CA GLY A 65 12.06 13.19 -29.84
C GLY A 65 10.65 12.87 -29.31
N ILE A 66 9.65 12.90 -30.19
CA ILE A 66 8.29 12.47 -29.86
C ILE A 66 8.22 10.96 -29.58
N ALA A 67 8.93 10.15 -30.35
CA ALA A 67 9.00 8.70 -30.10
C ALA A 67 9.62 8.40 -28.72
N GLN A 68 10.68 9.12 -28.33
CA GLN A 68 11.26 9.01 -26.99
C GLN A 68 10.27 9.41 -25.89
N ALA A 69 9.53 10.51 -26.08
CA ALA A 69 8.45 10.90 -25.16
C ALA A 69 7.42 9.78 -24.95
N LEU A 70 7.00 9.10 -26.02
CA LEU A 70 6.03 7.99 -25.88
C LEU A 70 6.60 6.81 -25.09
N ILE A 71 7.89 6.50 -25.27
CA ILE A 71 8.56 5.44 -24.52
C ILE A 71 8.60 5.76 -23.02
N THR A 72 8.82 7.01 -22.62
CA THR A 72 8.82 7.38 -21.19
C THR A 72 7.46 7.20 -20.54
N THR A 73 6.37 7.50 -21.26
CA THR A 73 5.00 7.21 -20.77
C THR A 73 4.76 5.72 -20.61
N ALA A 74 5.13 4.94 -21.62
CA ALA A 74 4.98 3.49 -21.58
C ALA A 74 5.77 2.88 -20.40
N ALA A 75 6.98 3.38 -20.13
CA ALA A 75 7.79 2.97 -19.00
C ALA A 75 7.14 3.32 -17.65
N GLY A 76 6.64 4.55 -17.48
CA GLY A 76 5.97 4.99 -16.25
C GLY A 76 4.71 4.17 -15.94
N LEU A 77 3.90 3.89 -16.97
CA LEU A 77 2.74 2.99 -16.84
C LEU A 77 3.17 1.55 -16.54
N GLY A 78 4.22 1.05 -17.20
CA GLY A 78 4.74 -0.29 -16.95
C GLY A 78 5.16 -0.50 -15.49
N ILE A 79 5.90 0.44 -14.92
CA ILE A 79 6.32 0.40 -13.51
C ILE A 79 5.09 0.42 -12.58
N ALA A 80 4.11 1.28 -12.85
CA ALA A 80 2.88 1.36 -12.05
C ALA A 80 2.11 0.04 -12.07
N ILE A 81 1.87 -0.53 -13.26
CA ILE A 81 1.16 -1.80 -13.43
C ILE A 81 1.88 -2.93 -12.70
N LEU A 82 3.21 -3.03 -12.86
CA LEU A 82 4.00 -4.06 -12.17
C LEU A 82 3.96 -3.92 -10.64
N SER A 83 3.85 -2.69 -10.13
CA SER A 83 3.78 -2.41 -8.69
C SER A 83 2.42 -2.77 -8.06
N VAL A 84 1.34 -2.82 -8.85
CA VAL A 84 -0.01 -3.19 -8.37
C VAL A 84 -0.07 -4.65 -7.89
N PHE A 85 0.65 -5.57 -8.55
CA PHE A 85 0.65 -6.99 -8.17
C PHE A 85 1.16 -7.24 -6.74
N PRO A 86 2.38 -6.80 -6.35
CA PRO A 86 2.84 -6.95 -4.98
C PRO A 86 2.00 -6.13 -4.00
N PHE A 87 1.52 -4.93 -4.38
CA PHE A 87 0.63 -4.13 -3.53
C PHE A 87 -0.60 -4.92 -3.09
N ASN A 88 -1.34 -5.50 -4.04
CA ASN A 88 -2.54 -6.27 -3.74
C ASN A 88 -2.22 -7.55 -2.94
N TYR A 89 -1.10 -8.20 -3.25
CA TYR A 89 -0.67 -9.39 -2.50
C TYR A 89 -0.39 -9.09 -1.04
N PHE A 90 0.42 -8.07 -0.75
CA PHE A 90 0.75 -7.68 0.62
C PHE A 90 -0.46 -7.12 1.35
N ASN A 91 -1.30 -6.33 0.69
CA ASN A 91 -2.52 -5.81 1.29
C ASN A 91 -3.45 -6.95 1.76
N SER A 92 -3.66 -7.98 0.91
CA SER A 92 -4.46 -9.15 1.29
C SER A 92 -3.83 -9.96 2.43
N ARG A 93 -2.50 -10.00 2.54
CA ARG A 93 -1.80 -10.65 3.66
C ARG A 93 -2.00 -9.89 4.97
N ILE A 94 -1.92 -8.56 4.93
CA ILE A 94 -2.14 -7.69 6.10
C ILE A 94 -3.58 -7.84 6.60
N GLU A 95 -4.56 -7.80 5.69
CA GLU A 95 -5.97 -7.97 6.04
C GLU A 95 -6.24 -9.33 6.69
N LYS A 96 -5.67 -10.42 6.15
CA LYS A 96 -5.77 -11.74 6.76
C LYS A 96 -5.14 -11.78 8.16
N ALA A 97 -3.95 -11.20 8.32
CA ALA A 97 -3.30 -11.14 9.63
C ALA A 97 -4.12 -10.34 10.66
N ALA A 98 -4.74 -9.23 10.24
CA ALA A 98 -5.64 -8.45 11.10
C ALA A 98 -6.85 -9.27 11.56
N LEU A 99 -7.51 -9.98 10.62
CA LEU A 99 -8.63 -10.86 10.93
C LEU A 99 -8.24 -12.01 11.87
N ASP A 100 -7.06 -12.59 11.67
CA ASP A 100 -6.56 -13.65 12.54
C ASP A 100 -6.31 -13.13 13.96
N ILE A 101 -5.68 -11.95 14.11
CA ILE A 101 -5.46 -11.31 15.42
C ILE A 101 -6.79 -11.02 16.12
N GLU A 102 -7.77 -10.45 15.42
CA GLU A 102 -9.10 -10.18 15.96
C GLU A 102 -9.79 -11.46 16.44
N LYS A 103 -9.75 -12.52 15.63
CA LYS A 103 -10.32 -13.83 15.99
C LYS A 103 -9.69 -14.41 17.25
N TYR A 104 -8.36 -14.33 17.39
CA TYR A 104 -7.67 -14.81 18.59
C TYR A 104 -7.97 -13.94 19.81
N ALA A 105 -8.07 -12.62 19.65
CA ALA A 105 -8.45 -11.70 20.71
C ALA A 105 -9.85 -12.01 21.27
N THR A 106 -10.84 -12.13 20.39
CA THR A 106 -12.21 -12.49 20.77
C THR A 106 -12.29 -13.85 21.45
N SER A 107 -11.53 -14.84 20.95
CA SER A 107 -11.50 -16.17 21.57
C SER A 107 -10.93 -16.12 22.99
N LEU A 108 -9.87 -15.33 23.21
CA LEU A 108 -9.25 -15.16 24.52
C LEU A 108 -10.17 -14.42 25.49
N GLU A 109 -10.88 -13.39 25.02
CA GLU A 109 -11.87 -12.65 25.82
C GLU A 109 -12.99 -13.56 26.32
N ILE A 110 -13.55 -14.40 25.44
CA ILE A 110 -14.59 -15.39 25.81
C ILE A 110 -14.07 -16.37 26.87
N VAL A 111 -12.84 -16.85 26.75
CA VAL A 111 -12.23 -17.77 27.72
C VAL A 111 -11.99 -17.07 29.06
N TYR A 112 -11.49 -15.83 29.02
CA TYR A 112 -11.27 -15.03 30.22
C TYR A 112 -12.57 -14.73 30.96
N GLU A 113 -13.64 -14.37 30.25
CA GLU A 113 -14.96 -14.11 30.84
C GLU A 113 -15.54 -15.38 31.50
N LYS A 114 -15.41 -16.54 30.85
CA LYS A 114 -15.81 -17.83 31.43
C LYS A 114 -15.04 -18.16 32.71
N LEU A 115 -13.74 -17.89 32.75
CA LEU A 115 -12.91 -18.12 33.94
C LEU A 115 -13.25 -17.13 35.06
N SER A 116 -13.47 -15.86 34.73
CA SER A 116 -13.89 -14.83 35.69
C SER A 116 -15.25 -15.16 36.32
N ASN A 117 -16.23 -15.58 35.51
CA ASN A 117 -17.58 -15.90 35.98
C ASN A 117 -17.66 -17.27 36.68
N GLY A 118 -16.75 -18.20 36.39
CA GLY A 118 -16.68 -19.51 37.05
C GLY A 118 -16.19 -19.46 38.50
N GLY A 119 -15.46 -18.41 38.89
CA GLY A 119 -14.95 -18.22 40.26
C GLY A 119 -16.00 -17.79 41.29
N GLU A 120 -17.16 -17.27 40.86
CA GLU A 120 -18.22 -16.82 41.78
C GLU A 120 -19.07 -17.97 42.34
N HIS A 121 -19.03 -19.17 41.75
CA HIS A 121 -19.86 -20.30 42.18
C HIS A 121 -19.23 -21.24 43.22
N GLU A 122 -17.92 -21.16 43.50
CA GLU A 122 -17.28 -22.00 44.53
C GLU A 122 -17.24 -21.36 45.94
N GLY A 123 -17.57 -20.06 46.06
CA GLY A 123 -17.50 -19.34 47.34
C GLY A 123 -18.69 -19.52 48.30
N VAL A 124 -19.80 -20.11 47.85
CA VAL A 124 -21.06 -20.17 48.63
C VAL A 124 -21.25 -21.51 49.35
N LYS A 125 -20.31 -22.46 49.24
CA LYS A 125 -20.47 -23.83 49.77
C LYS A 125 -19.72 -24.13 51.08
N ASN A 126 -19.13 -23.13 51.73
CA ASN A 126 -18.34 -23.28 52.95
C ASN A 126 -18.90 -22.44 54.12
N GLU A 127 -20.21 -22.41 54.29
CA GLU A 127 -20.86 -21.93 55.52
C GLU A 127 -21.99 -22.90 55.90
N ASP A 128 -21.61 -24.13 56.26
CA ASP A 128 -22.41 -25.04 57.09
C ASP A 128 -21.67 -25.29 58.42
#